data_AF-A0A0Z8JTI9-F1
#
_entry.id   AF-A0A0Z8JTI9-F1
#
_cell.length_a   1.000
_cell.length_b   1.000
_cell.length_c   1.000
_cell.angle_alpha   90.00
_cell.angle_beta   90.00
_cell.angle_gamma   90.00
#
_symmetry.space_group_name_H-M   'P 1'
#
loop_
_entity.id
_entity.type
_entity.pdbx_description
1 polymer ?
#
loop_
_entity_poly.entity_id
_entity_poly.type
_entity_poly.pdbx_seq_one_letter_code
_entity_poly.pdbx_strand_id
1 'polypeptide(L)'
;MLELLIFSKKVTKIVRPLLVSLILVAAAAYAVTTYTSEEIAEIIKWGTLGMSAILLVIGSIVASVTEDYRRYIKYPYRLILWSASLTLLGILLWQTDGVLILVNSVPYLVGAWIVLTLYHRQFKRLITSLVLKSELDDELDYIPHDIEKSAVMVASQMGNSIKEKYRSKIKTVALTPGRNGDTKLMDFPVGFVTNKKRPSVLFELIAALEME
;
A
#
# COMPACT_ATOMS: atom_id res chain seq x y z
N MET A 1 5.71 -20.93 7.20
CA MET A 1 4.78 -19.95 7.83
C MET A 1 5.11 -18.50 7.48
N LEU A 2 6.26 -17.94 7.89
CA LEU A 2 6.63 -16.55 7.58
C LEU A 2 6.61 -16.21 6.07
N GLU A 3 7.16 -17.07 5.22
CA GLU A 3 7.21 -16.83 3.77
C GLU A 3 5.82 -16.83 3.12
N LEU A 4 4.92 -17.69 3.60
CA LEU A 4 3.52 -17.72 3.15
C LEU A 4 2.79 -16.42 3.51
N LEU A 5 3.01 -15.91 4.71
CA LEU A 5 2.49 -14.61 5.16
C LEU A 5 3.09 -13.44 4.34
N ILE A 6 4.37 -13.49 4.02
CA ILE A 6 5.01 -12.48 3.17
C ILE A 6 4.41 -12.51 1.76
N PHE A 7 4.21 -13.70 1.22
CA PHE A 7 3.60 -13.91 -0.09
C PHE A 7 2.16 -13.37 -0.11
N SER A 8 1.32 -13.75 0.84
CA SER A 8 -0.06 -13.24 0.95
C SER A 8 -0.10 -11.72 1.10
N LYS A 9 0.79 -11.11 1.91
CA LYS A 9 0.88 -9.64 2.02
C LYS A 9 1.19 -8.99 0.67
N LYS A 10 2.12 -9.56 -0.11
CA LYS A 10 2.45 -9.04 -1.44
C LYS A 10 1.26 -9.13 -2.38
N VAL A 11 0.56 -10.27 -2.39
CA VAL A 11 -0.65 -10.46 -3.18
C VAL A 11 -1.71 -9.44 -2.78
N THR A 12 -2.02 -9.30 -1.49
CA THR A 12 -2.98 -8.30 -0.98
C THR A 12 -2.60 -6.87 -1.36
N LYS A 13 -1.31 -6.52 -1.33
CA LYS A 13 -0.83 -5.17 -1.70
C LYS A 13 -1.05 -4.86 -3.20
N ILE A 14 -1.05 -5.89 -4.05
CA ILE A 14 -1.30 -5.77 -5.50
C ILE A 14 -2.81 -5.81 -5.80
N VAL A 15 -3.54 -6.73 -5.16
CA VAL A 15 -4.96 -6.95 -5.40
C VAL A 15 -5.81 -5.78 -4.87
N ARG A 16 -5.44 -5.20 -3.72
CA ARG A 16 -6.19 -4.09 -3.12
C ARG A 16 -6.36 -2.86 -4.04
N PRO A 17 -5.31 -2.29 -4.66
CA PRO A 17 -5.50 -1.16 -5.57
C PRO A 17 -6.28 -1.53 -6.83
N LEU A 18 -6.15 -2.77 -7.33
CA LEU A 18 -6.97 -3.26 -8.45
C LEU A 18 -8.46 -3.32 -8.10
N LEU A 19 -8.80 -3.85 -6.92
CA LEU A 19 -10.20 -3.89 -6.44
C LEU A 19 -10.78 -2.49 -6.28
N VAL A 20 -10.02 -1.55 -5.72
CA VAL A 20 -10.46 -0.16 -5.56
C VAL A 20 -10.69 0.50 -6.93
N SER A 21 -9.77 0.29 -7.87
CA SER A 21 -9.93 0.77 -9.25
C SER A 21 -11.21 0.21 -9.88
N LEU A 22 -11.45 -1.10 -9.78
CA LEU A 22 -12.65 -1.74 -10.33
C LEU A 22 -13.95 -1.20 -9.73
N ILE A 23 -13.98 -0.99 -8.40
CA ILE A 23 -15.15 -0.41 -7.72
C ILE A 23 -15.41 1.02 -8.22
N LEU A 24 -14.36 1.84 -8.34
CA LEU A 24 -14.49 3.21 -8.83
C LEU A 24 -14.94 3.25 -10.30
N VAL A 25 -14.41 2.35 -11.14
CA VAL A 25 -14.80 2.23 -12.53
C VAL A 25 -16.27 1.81 -12.65
N ALA A 26 -16.73 0.86 -11.84
CA ALA A 26 -18.13 0.43 -11.83
C ALA A 26 -19.07 1.56 -11.39
N ALA A 27 -18.72 2.28 -10.34
CA ALA A 27 -19.52 3.42 -9.86
C ALA A 27 -19.59 4.54 -10.90
N ALA A 28 -18.47 4.87 -11.55
CA ALA A 28 -18.41 5.89 -12.58
C ALA A 28 -19.18 5.48 -13.83
N ALA A 29 -19.03 4.23 -14.29
CA ALA A 29 -19.79 3.70 -15.43
C ALA A 29 -21.30 3.76 -15.17
N TYR A 30 -21.75 3.31 -14.00
CA TYR A 30 -23.16 3.39 -13.58
C TYR A 30 -23.67 4.82 -13.53
N ALA A 31 -22.89 5.75 -12.97
CA ALA A 31 -23.29 7.14 -12.87
C ALA A 31 -23.49 7.77 -14.26
N VAL A 32 -22.58 7.50 -15.19
CA VAL A 32 -22.67 7.99 -16.57
C VAL A 32 -23.89 7.38 -17.27
N THR A 33 -24.08 6.06 -17.21
CA THR A 33 -25.22 5.41 -17.90
C THR A 33 -26.58 5.81 -17.33
N THR A 34 -26.66 6.15 -16.03
CA THR A 34 -27.95 6.39 -15.35
C THR A 34 -28.33 7.87 -15.33
N TYR A 35 -27.36 8.79 -15.26
CA TYR A 35 -27.60 10.21 -15.00
C TYR A 35 -27.17 11.14 -16.14
N THR A 36 -26.68 10.63 -17.27
CA THR A 36 -26.29 11.46 -18.41
C THR A 36 -27.06 11.09 -19.68
N SER A 37 -27.28 12.07 -20.57
CA SER A 37 -27.86 11.83 -21.89
C SER A 37 -26.89 11.05 -22.78
N GLU A 38 -27.41 10.38 -23.81
CA GLU A 38 -26.59 9.59 -24.73
C GLU A 38 -25.46 10.40 -25.39
N GLU A 39 -25.73 11.64 -25.78
CA GLU A 39 -24.73 12.57 -26.35
C GLU A 39 -23.60 12.87 -25.36
N ILE A 40 -23.93 13.12 -24.09
CA ILE A 40 -22.94 13.38 -23.03
C ILE A 40 -22.16 12.10 -22.70
N ALA A 41 -22.84 10.95 -22.67
CA ALA A 41 -22.20 9.66 -22.45
C ALA A 41 -21.19 9.32 -23.55
N GLU A 42 -21.47 9.67 -24.80
CA GLU A 42 -20.56 9.48 -25.93
C GLU A 42 -19.31 10.38 -25.83
N ILE A 43 -19.46 11.64 -25.42
CA ILE A 43 -18.32 12.53 -25.14
C ILE A 43 -17.45 11.95 -24.01
N ILE A 44 -18.07 11.40 -22.95
CA ILE A 44 -17.35 10.77 -21.84
C ILE A 44 -16.63 9.48 -22.28
N LYS A 45 -17.23 8.67 -23.15
CA LYS A 45 -16.59 7.47 -23.74
C LYS A 45 -15.29 7.83 -24.46
N TRP A 46 -15.36 8.76 -25.40
CA TRP A 46 -14.19 9.16 -26.18
C TRP A 46 -13.16 9.93 -25.34
N GLY A 47 -13.61 10.79 -24.41
CA GLY A 47 -12.75 11.53 -23.51
C GLY A 47 -11.96 10.62 -22.55
N THR A 48 -12.59 9.56 -22.03
CA THR A 48 -11.94 8.61 -21.12
C THR A 48 -10.91 7.73 -21.83
N LEU A 49 -11.19 7.30 -23.07
CA LEU A 49 -10.22 6.60 -23.92
C LEU A 49 -9.05 7.50 -24.35
N GLY A 50 -9.34 8.74 -24.74
CA GLY A 50 -8.30 9.73 -25.08
C GLY A 50 -7.37 10.02 -23.90
N MET A 51 -7.95 10.24 -22.71
CA MET A 51 -7.18 10.47 -21.48
C MET A 51 -6.37 9.22 -21.05
N SER A 52 -6.93 8.03 -21.25
CA SER A 52 -6.21 6.76 -21.03
C SER A 52 -4.95 6.69 -21.89
N ALA A 53 -5.05 6.98 -23.19
CA ALA A 53 -3.92 6.96 -24.12
C ALA A 53 -2.83 7.97 -23.71
N ILE A 54 -3.22 9.18 -23.31
CA ILE A 54 -2.29 10.21 -22.82
C ILE A 54 -1.52 9.72 -21.58
N LEU A 55 -2.23 9.14 -20.60
CA LEU A 55 -1.60 8.61 -19.38
C LEU A 55 -0.65 7.42 -19.67
N LEU A 56 -0.98 6.59 -20.67
CA LEU A 56 -0.12 5.49 -21.10
C LEU A 56 1.17 6.00 -21.75
N VAL A 57 1.08 7.02 -22.60
CA VAL A 57 2.25 7.67 -23.23
C VAL A 57 3.13 8.32 -22.16
N ILE A 58 2.55 9.13 -21.26
CA ILE A 58 3.30 9.75 -20.16
C ILE A 58 3.92 8.69 -19.24
N GLY A 59 3.16 7.66 -18.87
CA GLY A 59 3.64 6.55 -18.04
C GLY A 59 4.81 5.80 -18.68
N SER A 60 4.76 5.61 -20.00
CA SER A 60 5.82 4.95 -20.77
C SER A 60 7.08 5.81 -20.90
N ILE A 61 6.94 7.12 -21.13
CA ILE A 61 8.05 8.08 -21.19
C ILE A 61 8.73 8.18 -19.81
N VAL A 62 7.95 8.35 -18.75
CA VAL A 62 8.47 8.42 -17.37
C VAL A 62 9.20 7.13 -17.01
N ALA A 63 8.66 5.98 -17.42
CA ALA A 63 9.36 4.70 -17.28
C ALA A 63 10.69 4.74 -18.04
N SER A 64 10.71 5.01 -19.35
CA SER A 64 11.94 4.96 -20.15
C SER A 64 13.05 5.93 -19.71
N VAL A 65 12.71 7.05 -19.06
CA VAL A 65 13.68 8.08 -18.65
C VAL A 65 14.18 7.88 -17.21
N THR A 66 13.49 7.10 -16.36
CA THR A 66 13.95 6.88 -14.99
C THR A 66 14.95 5.72 -14.92
N GLU A 67 16.26 5.98 -14.96
CA GLU A 67 17.27 4.93 -14.71
C GLU A 67 17.24 4.39 -13.25
N ASP A 68 16.59 5.13 -12.35
CA ASP A 68 16.61 4.86 -10.93
C ASP A 68 15.49 3.89 -10.51
N TYR A 69 15.85 2.61 -10.32
CA TYR A 69 14.94 1.50 -10.00
C TYR A 69 14.02 1.78 -8.78
N ARG A 70 14.44 2.67 -7.87
CA ARG A 70 13.63 3.07 -6.69
C ARG A 70 12.48 4.03 -7.05
N ARG A 71 12.60 4.85 -8.09
CA ARG A 71 11.53 5.74 -8.60
C ARG A 71 10.59 5.01 -9.57
N TYR A 72 11.09 4.03 -10.32
CA TYR A 72 10.32 3.17 -11.23
C TYR A 72 9.14 2.44 -10.55
N ILE A 73 9.27 2.09 -9.26
CA ILE A 73 8.29 1.24 -8.56
C ILE A 73 7.00 2.00 -8.16
N LYS A 74 7.05 3.33 -8.01
CA LYS A 74 5.91 4.09 -7.46
C LYS A 74 5.18 4.95 -8.48
N TYR A 75 5.89 5.64 -9.37
CA TYR A 75 5.27 6.67 -10.21
C TYR A 75 4.72 6.13 -11.53
N PRO A 76 5.52 5.49 -12.41
CA PRO A 76 5.02 4.99 -13.68
C PRO A 76 4.02 3.84 -13.50
N TYR A 77 4.19 2.99 -12.46
CA TYR A 77 3.20 1.96 -12.13
C TYR A 77 1.80 2.52 -11.84
N ARG A 78 1.71 3.66 -11.13
CA ARG A 78 0.42 4.31 -10.87
C ARG A 78 -0.19 4.85 -12.15
N LEU A 79 0.59 5.51 -13.00
CA LEU A 79 0.11 6.04 -14.28
C LEU A 79 -0.42 4.94 -15.20
N ILE A 80 0.28 3.81 -15.27
CA ILE A 80 -0.16 2.63 -16.03
C ILE A 80 -1.48 2.07 -15.45
N LEU A 81 -1.59 1.96 -14.12
CA LEU A 81 -2.80 1.47 -13.47
C LEU A 81 -4.00 2.41 -13.70
N TRP A 82 -3.78 3.72 -13.69
CA TRP A 82 -4.81 4.72 -13.97
C TRP A 82 -5.23 4.70 -15.43
N SER A 83 -4.26 4.62 -16.34
CA SER A 83 -4.55 4.47 -17.77
C SER A 83 -5.39 3.22 -18.04
N ALA A 84 -5.00 2.06 -17.50
CA ALA A 84 -5.74 0.81 -17.64
C ALA A 84 -7.17 0.90 -17.06
N SER A 85 -7.33 1.61 -15.94
CA SER A 85 -8.65 1.85 -15.32
C SER A 85 -9.56 2.67 -16.23
N LEU A 86 -9.02 3.72 -16.87
CA LEU A 86 -9.75 4.55 -17.84
C LEU A 86 -10.05 3.79 -19.14
N THR A 87 -9.13 2.94 -19.61
CA THR A 87 -9.40 2.07 -20.78
C THR A 87 -10.57 1.14 -20.49
N LEU A 88 -10.56 0.50 -19.32
CA LEU A 88 -11.62 -0.40 -18.89
C LEU A 88 -12.96 0.34 -18.84
N LEU A 89 -12.98 1.55 -18.27
CA LEU A 89 -14.18 2.39 -18.19
C LEU A 89 -14.72 2.76 -19.59
N GLY A 90 -13.86 3.17 -20.51
CA GLY A 90 -14.26 3.48 -21.89
C GLY A 90 -14.85 2.26 -22.63
N ILE A 91 -14.25 1.07 -22.45
CA ILE A 91 -14.76 -0.19 -23.03
C ILE A 91 -16.11 -0.56 -22.41
N LEU A 92 -16.27 -0.43 -21.09
CA LEU A 92 -17.51 -0.75 -20.38
C LEU A 92 -18.65 0.15 -20.83
N LEU A 93 -18.41 1.44 -21.02
CA LEU A 93 -19.43 2.36 -21.52
C LEU A 93 -19.87 2.04 -22.96
N TRP A 94 -19.13 1.20 -23.70
CA TRP A 94 -19.53 0.70 -25.03
C TRP A 94 -20.47 -0.51 -24.98
N GLN A 95 -20.48 -1.28 -23.89
CA GLN A 95 -21.33 -2.46 -23.70
C GLN A 95 -22.20 -2.30 -22.45
N THR A 96 -23.49 -2.01 -22.66
CA THR A 96 -24.49 -1.86 -21.59
C THR A 96 -24.58 -3.09 -20.68
N ASP A 97 -24.44 -4.29 -21.24
CA ASP A 97 -24.45 -5.55 -20.47
C ASP A 97 -23.22 -5.69 -19.57
N GLY A 98 -22.07 -5.17 -20.02
CA GLY A 98 -20.83 -5.15 -19.24
C GLY A 98 -20.93 -4.26 -18.00
N VAL A 99 -21.65 -3.13 -18.09
CA VAL A 99 -21.91 -2.25 -16.95
C VAL A 99 -22.78 -2.96 -15.91
N LEU A 100 -23.85 -3.62 -16.35
CA LEU A 100 -24.78 -4.33 -15.47
C LEU A 100 -24.09 -5.48 -14.70
N ILE A 101 -23.28 -6.28 -15.39
CA ILE A 101 -22.49 -7.36 -14.77
C ILE A 101 -21.51 -6.79 -13.74
N LEU A 102 -20.82 -5.69 -14.07
CA LEU A 102 -19.84 -5.08 -13.19
C LEU A 102 -20.49 -4.47 -11.94
N VAL A 103 -21.62 -3.78 -12.10
CA VAL A 103 -22.39 -3.20 -10.99
C VAL A 103 -22.92 -4.29 -10.05
N ASN A 104 -23.47 -5.38 -10.61
CA ASN A 104 -23.89 -6.54 -9.82
C ASN A 104 -22.73 -7.24 -9.10
N SER A 105 -21.50 -7.07 -9.60
CA SER A 105 -20.29 -7.59 -8.98
C SER A 105 -19.74 -6.71 -7.84
N VAL A 106 -20.14 -5.43 -7.75
CA VAL A 106 -19.64 -4.46 -6.75
C VAL A 106 -19.80 -4.96 -5.31
N PRO A 107 -20.94 -5.50 -4.86
CA PRO A 107 -21.08 -5.99 -3.49
C PRO A 107 -20.05 -7.06 -3.13
N TYR A 108 -19.75 -7.97 -4.07
CA TYR A 108 -18.73 -9.00 -3.89
C TYR A 108 -17.31 -8.41 -3.84
N LEU A 109 -17.02 -7.42 -4.70
CA LEU A 109 -15.75 -6.71 -4.71
C LEU A 109 -15.53 -5.90 -3.41
N VAL A 110 -16.58 -5.25 -2.89
CA VAL A 110 -16.57 -4.54 -1.61
C VAL A 110 -16.37 -5.53 -0.46
N GLY A 111 -17.07 -6.67 -0.46
CA GLY A 111 -16.85 -7.74 0.50
C GLY A 111 -15.40 -8.24 0.51
N ALA A 112 -14.84 -8.51 -0.67
CA ALA A 112 -13.43 -8.89 -0.82
C ALA A 112 -12.47 -7.80 -0.32
N TRP A 113 -12.75 -6.52 -0.59
CA TRP A 113 -11.95 -5.40 -0.11
C TRP A 113 -11.98 -5.27 1.41
N ILE A 114 -13.13 -5.46 2.05
CA ILE A 114 -13.27 -5.46 3.51
C ILE A 114 -12.43 -6.60 4.09
N VAL A 115 -12.57 -7.82 3.58
CA VAL A 115 -11.81 -8.99 4.02
C VAL A 115 -10.31 -8.75 3.87
N LEU A 116 -9.84 -8.22 2.73
CA LEU A 116 -8.43 -7.89 2.52
C LEU A 116 -7.91 -6.80 3.46
N THR A 117 -8.76 -5.83 3.80
CA THR A 117 -8.41 -4.74 4.73
C THR A 117 -8.34 -5.26 6.17
N LEU A 118 -9.28 -6.11 6.58
CA LEU A 118 -9.24 -6.83 7.86
C LEU A 118 -8.02 -7.73 7.95
N TYR A 119 -7.74 -8.50 6.89
CA TYR A 119 -6.53 -9.31 6.79
C TYR A 119 -5.29 -8.46 7.01
N HIS A 120 -5.17 -7.30 6.35
CA HIS A 120 -4.02 -6.41 6.54
C HIS A 120 -3.89 -5.88 7.97
N ARG A 121 -5.00 -5.55 8.64
CA ARG A 121 -5.00 -5.13 10.05
C ARG A 121 -4.55 -6.26 10.98
N GLN A 122 -5.07 -7.47 10.77
CA GLN A 122 -4.72 -8.64 11.57
C GLN A 122 -3.31 -9.16 11.26
N PHE A 123 -2.84 -8.95 10.03
CA PHE A 123 -1.51 -9.36 9.57
C PHE A 123 -0.41 -8.77 10.45
N LYS A 124 -0.51 -7.48 10.81
CA LYS A 124 0.45 -6.83 11.72
C LYS A 124 0.51 -7.59 13.03
N ARG A 125 -0.62 -7.82 13.70
CA ARG A 125 -0.67 -8.55 14.99
C ARG A 125 -0.10 -9.97 14.88
N LEU A 126 -0.47 -10.69 13.82
CA LEU A 126 -0.06 -12.08 13.62
C LEU A 126 1.44 -12.18 13.31
N ILE A 127 1.99 -11.29 12.50
CA ILE A 127 3.43 -11.25 12.21
C ILE A 127 4.22 -10.75 13.40
N THR A 128 3.75 -9.73 14.13
CA THR A 128 4.41 -9.22 15.33
C THR A 128 4.54 -10.34 16.37
N SER A 129 3.46 -11.08 16.67
CA SER A 129 3.50 -12.23 17.58
C SER A 129 4.37 -13.40 17.07
N LEU A 130 4.40 -13.62 15.75
CA LEU A 130 5.24 -14.64 15.14
C LEU A 130 6.73 -14.30 15.24
N VAL A 131 7.09 -13.04 15.01
CA VAL A 131 8.48 -12.58 14.82
C VAL A 131 9.13 -12.13 16.12
N LEU A 132 8.41 -11.43 16.98
CA LEU A 132 8.94 -10.88 18.22
C LEU A 132 8.81 -11.88 19.37
N LYS A 133 9.73 -11.78 20.33
CA LYS A 133 9.59 -12.36 21.67
C LYS A 133 8.42 -11.68 22.39
N SER A 134 7.73 -12.40 23.27
CA SER A 134 6.56 -11.89 24.01
C SER A 134 6.92 -10.79 25.00
N GLU A 135 8.18 -10.73 25.43
CA GLU A 135 8.73 -9.71 26.32
C GLU A 135 9.37 -8.60 25.46
N LEU A 136 8.62 -7.53 25.21
CA LEU A 136 9.18 -6.20 24.95
C LEU A 136 9.17 -5.45 26.31
N ASP A 137 9.78 -6.07 27.33
CA ASP A 137 9.71 -5.58 28.73
C ASP A 137 10.89 -4.69 29.11
N ASP A 138 11.83 -4.43 28.20
CA ASP A 138 12.95 -3.54 28.47
C ASP A 138 12.53 -2.09 28.15
N GLU A 139 12.71 -1.18 29.11
CA GLU A 139 12.73 0.27 28.87
C GLU A 139 13.69 0.54 27.70
N LEU A 140 13.17 1.18 26.65
CA LEU A 140 13.97 1.51 25.48
C LEU A 140 14.92 2.64 25.84
N ASP A 141 16.22 2.36 25.86
CA ASP A 141 17.22 3.42 26.00
C ASP A 141 17.13 4.39 24.81
N TYR A 142 17.31 5.68 25.08
CA TYR A 142 17.40 6.74 24.07
C TYR A 142 18.36 7.85 24.52
N ILE A 143 18.73 8.71 23.57
CA ILE A 143 19.60 9.87 23.80
C ILE A 143 18.74 11.13 23.68
N PRO A 144 18.44 11.85 24.79
CA PRO A 144 17.47 12.95 24.80
C PRO A 144 17.78 14.10 23.81
N HIS A 145 19.05 14.28 23.44
CA HIS A 145 19.50 15.38 22.58
C HIS A 145 19.88 14.94 21.16
N ASP A 146 19.75 13.65 20.84
CA ASP A 146 20.15 13.11 19.53
C ASP A 146 19.07 12.15 19.00
N ILE A 147 18.11 12.73 18.28
CA ILE A 147 16.95 12.03 17.72
C ILE A 147 17.39 10.97 16.71
N GLU A 148 18.43 11.24 15.92
CA GLU A 148 18.88 10.33 14.87
C GLU A 148 19.59 9.10 15.47
N LYS A 149 20.47 9.30 16.46
CA LYS A 149 21.06 8.18 17.20
C LYS A 149 20.04 7.41 18.02
N SER A 150 19.09 8.09 18.64
CA SER A 150 17.99 7.43 19.37
C SER A 150 17.18 6.53 18.45
N ALA A 151 16.85 6.98 17.24
CA ALA A 151 16.12 6.17 16.27
C ALA A 151 16.87 4.88 15.90
N VAL A 152 18.19 4.97 15.71
CA VAL A 152 19.04 3.80 15.43
C VAL A 152 19.11 2.86 16.63
N MET A 153 19.22 3.40 17.84
CA MET A 153 19.32 2.62 19.07
C MET A 153 18.02 1.86 19.36
N VAL A 154 16.88 2.55 19.28
CA VAL A 154 15.54 1.94 19.40
C VAL A 154 15.34 0.85 18.34
N ALA A 155 15.73 1.09 17.08
CA ALA A 155 15.65 0.08 16.03
C ALA A 155 16.55 -1.14 16.28
N SER A 156 17.72 -0.94 16.90
CA SER A 156 18.64 -2.01 17.28
C SER A 156 18.06 -2.86 18.42
N GLN A 157 17.57 -2.22 19.48
CA GLN A 157 16.94 -2.88 20.63
C GLN A 157 15.72 -3.69 20.20
N MET A 158 14.83 -3.12 19.39
CA MET A 158 13.70 -3.84 18.80
C MET A 158 14.12 -4.99 17.87
N GLY A 159 15.31 -4.89 17.25
CA GLY A 159 15.91 -5.97 16.47
C GLY A 159 16.35 -7.14 17.35
N ASN A 160 16.81 -6.88 18.57
CA ASN A 160 17.20 -7.92 19.52
C ASN A 160 15.99 -8.71 20.03
N SER A 161 14.82 -8.10 20.07
CA SER A 161 13.54 -8.73 20.39
C SER A 161 13.04 -9.69 19.29
N ILE A 162 13.70 -9.77 18.13
CA ILE A 162 13.38 -10.78 17.10
C ILE A 162 13.77 -12.17 17.60
N LYS A 163 12.83 -13.13 17.53
CA LYS A 163 13.07 -14.55 17.80
C LYS A 163 14.21 -15.07 16.93
N GLU A 164 15.13 -15.82 17.53
CA GLU A 164 16.38 -16.25 16.92
C GLU A 164 16.21 -16.92 15.55
N LYS A 165 15.20 -17.79 15.42
CA LYS A 165 14.80 -18.46 14.17
C LYS A 165 14.55 -17.50 12.98
N TYR A 166 14.24 -16.22 13.23
CA TYR A 166 13.91 -15.23 12.20
C TYR A 166 14.96 -14.13 12.03
N ARG A 167 16.00 -14.06 12.87
CA ARG A 167 17.05 -13.02 12.81
C ARG A 167 17.80 -12.99 11.47
N SER A 168 18.02 -14.13 10.84
CA SER A 168 18.68 -14.19 9.52
C SER A 168 17.78 -13.70 8.37
N LYS A 169 16.45 -13.72 8.55
CA LYS A 169 15.44 -13.41 7.52
C LYS A 169 14.87 -11.99 7.61
N ILE A 170 15.02 -11.34 8.76
CA ILE A 170 14.40 -10.04 9.06
C ILE A 170 15.47 -9.09 9.59
N LYS A 171 15.45 -7.86 9.08
CA LYS A 171 16.31 -6.75 9.52
C LYS A 171 15.42 -5.64 10.06
N THR A 172 15.85 -4.95 11.11
CA THR A 172 15.23 -3.71 11.58
C THR A 172 15.89 -2.50 10.96
N VAL A 173 15.09 -1.47 10.68
CA VAL A 173 15.55 -0.20 10.11
C VAL A 173 14.82 0.92 10.83
N ALA A 174 15.58 1.90 11.33
CA ALA A 174 15.04 3.14 11.84
C ALA A 174 14.36 3.92 10.71
N LEU A 175 13.10 4.30 10.90
CA LEU A 175 12.39 5.20 10.00
C LEU A 175 12.47 6.62 10.56
N THR A 176 12.04 7.61 9.76
CA THR A 176 12.10 9.03 10.13
C THR A 176 11.29 9.29 11.41
N PRO A 177 11.95 9.75 12.50
CA PRO A 177 11.26 10.11 13.73
C PRO A 177 10.35 11.31 13.52
N GLY A 178 9.26 11.38 14.28
CA GLY A 178 8.30 12.48 14.20
C GLY A 178 7.75 12.83 15.57
N ARG A 179 7.45 14.10 15.80
CA ARG A 179 6.77 14.51 17.02
C ARG A 179 5.26 14.36 16.84
N ASN A 180 4.61 13.68 17.76
CA ASN A 180 3.17 13.54 17.75
C ASN A 180 2.52 14.82 18.31
N GLY A 181 1.71 15.48 17.48
CA GLY A 181 1.05 16.74 17.86
C GLY A 181 0.04 16.60 18.99
N ASP A 182 -0.57 15.42 19.13
CA ASP A 182 -1.64 15.18 20.10
C ASP A 182 -1.10 14.74 21.47
N THR A 183 -0.07 13.88 21.49
CA THR A 183 0.49 13.33 22.73
C THR A 183 1.74 14.06 23.22
N LYS A 184 2.31 14.98 22.42
CA LYS A 184 3.60 15.65 22.63
C LYS A 184 4.82 14.72 22.71
N LEU A 185 4.62 13.40 22.65
CA LEU A 185 5.67 12.37 22.62
C LEU A 185 6.43 12.39 21.30
N MET A 186 7.66 11.88 21.34
CA MET A 186 8.44 11.61 20.14
C MET A 186 8.19 10.19 19.67
N ASP A 187 7.67 10.07 18.44
CA ASP A 187 7.43 8.79 17.79
C ASP A 187 8.69 8.34 17.05
N PHE A 188 9.19 7.18 17.45
CA PHE A 188 10.30 6.46 16.81
C PHE A 188 9.75 5.25 16.04
N PRO A 189 9.39 5.42 14.76
CA PRO A 189 8.94 4.32 13.92
C PRO A 189 10.11 3.39 13.55
N VAL A 190 9.94 2.09 13.79
CA VAL A 190 10.88 1.03 13.44
C VAL A 190 10.25 0.12 12.39
N GLY A 191 10.89 0.04 11.22
CA GLY A 191 10.50 -0.83 10.13
C GLY A 191 11.16 -2.20 10.23
N PHE A 192 10.35 -3.25 10.28
CA PHE A 192 10.84 -4.63 10.16
C PHE A 192 10.79 -5.04 8.69
N VAL A 193 11.94 -5.23 8.06
CA VAL A 193 12.08 -5.51 6.63
C VAL A 193 12.67 -6.89 6.37
N THR A 194 12.33 -7.49 5.22
CA THR A 194 12.97 -8.75 4.81
C THR A 194 14.45 -8.55 4.49
N ASN A 195 15.30 -9.45 4.96
CA ASN A 195 16.73 -9.49 4.62
C ASN A 195 16.96 -10.08 3.21
N LYS A 196 16.61 -9.32 2.17
CA LYS A 196 16.75 -9.69 0.75
C LYS A 196 17.30 -8.50 -0.04
N LYS A 197 17.87 -8.75 -1.24
CA LYS A 197 18.36 -7.71 -2.18
C LYS A 197 17.36 -6.57 -2.40
N ARG A 198 16.05 -6.87 -2.38
CA ARG A 198 14.96 -5.87 -2.39
C ARG A 198 14.16 -5.98 -1.09
N PRO A 199 14.50 -5.20 -0.05
CA PRO A 199 13.83 -5.29 1.24
C PRO A 199 12.39 -4.83 1.13
N SER A 200 11.45 -5.63 1.65
CA SER A 200 10.05 -5.26 1.77
C SER A 200 9.68 -5.10 3.24
N VAL A 201 9.01 -3.99 3.58
CA VAL A 201 8.49 -3.74 4.92
C VAL A 201 7.39 -4.74 5.27
N LEU A 202 7.61 -5.50 6.34
CA LEU A 202 6.70 -6.51 6.89
C LEU A 202 5.70 -5.89 7.85
N PHE A 203 6.17 -5.05 8.75
CA PHE A 203 5.33 -4.26 9.65
C PHE A 203 6.19 -3.14 10.25
N GLU A 204 5.51 -2.18 10.85
CA GLU A 204 6.12 -1.05 11.54
C GLU A 204 5.59 -1.04 12.97
N LEU A 205 6.48 -0.84 13.93
CA LEU A 205 6.15 -0.53 15.32
C LEU A 205 6.59 0.89 15.62
N ILE A 206 5.82 1.57 16.47
CA ILE A 206 6.14 2.92 16.89
C ILE A 206 6.44 2.82 18.39
N ALA A 207 7.65 3.19 18.77
CA ALA A 207 7.95 3.52 20.16
C ALA A 207 7.64 5.00 20.36
N ALA A 208 6.65 5.30 21.18
CA ALA A 208 6.41 6.66 21.62
C ALA A 208 7.20 6.87 22.91
N LEU A 209 8.18 7.76 22.87
CA LEU A 209 9.07 8.06 24.00
C LEU A 209 8.88 9.52 24.41
N GLU A 210 8.91 9.77 25.72
CA GLU A 210 8.90 11.12 26.27
C GLU A 210 10.32 11.68 26.18
N MET A 211 10.50 12.75 25.41
CA MET A 211 11.79 13.43 25.32
C MET A 211 11.71 14.70 26.15
N GLU A 212 12.55 14.77 27.19
CA GLU A 212 12.76 15.96 28.01
C GLU A 212 13.34 17.13 27.22
#